data_AF-A0A9X3MT35-F1
#
_entry.id   AF-A0A9X3MT35-F1
#
_cell.length_a   1.000
_cell.length_b   1.000
_cell.length_c   1.000
_cell.angle_alpha   90.00
_cell.angle_beta   90.00
_cell.angle_gamma   90.00
#
_symmetry.space_group_name_H-M   'P 1'
#
loop_
_entity.id
_entity.type
_entity.pdbx_description
1 polymer ?
#
loop_
_entity_poly.entity_id
_entity_poly.type
_entity_poly.pdbx_seq_one_letter_code
_entity_poly.pdbx_strand_id
1 'polypeptide(L)' 'MTTAPDREKVHGPTHDGEKICHIVGEDDPDTALCGKDVTGWPWNPPWPFCVVCLDLAGYEVR' A
#
# COMPACT_ATOMS: atom_id res chain seq x y z
N MET A 1 20.42 14.03 21.17
CA MET A 1 20.49 13.65 19.76
C MET A 1 19.36 12.65 19.53
N THR A 2 18.27 13.06 18.87
CA THR A 2 17.13 12.18 18.65
C THR A 2 17.46 11.32 17.44
N THR A 3 17.75 10.05 17.67
CA THR A 3 18.04 9.06 16.64
C THR A 3 16.79 8.86 15.78
N ALA A 4 16.96 8.77 14.46
CA ALA A 4 15.88 8.39 13.55
C ALA A 4 15.34 7.01 13.94
N PRO A 5 14.02 6.78 13.88
CA PRO A 5 13.46 5.47 14.19
C PRO A 5 14.06 4.41 13.25
N ASP A 6 14.39 3.27 13.83
CA ASP A 6 14.91 2.11 13.10
C ASP A 6 13.92 1.73 11.99
N ARG A 7 14.42 1.47 10.78
CA ARG A 7 13.58 1.01 9.67
C ARG A 7 13.15 -0.42 9.95
N GLU A 8 12.12 -0.55 10.79
CA GLU A 8 11.51 -1.82 11.09
C GLU A 8 11.06 -2.47 9.78
N LYS A 9 11.49 -3.71 9.55
CA LYS A 9 10.95 -4.54 8.48
C LYS A 9 9.54 -4.92 8.85
N VAL A 10 8.65 -3.99 8.56
CA VAL A 10 7.21 -4.13 8.57
C VAL A 10 6.81 -5.39 7.81
N HIS A 11 6.16 -6.28 8.55
CA HIS A 11 5.71 -7.56 8.04
C HIS A 11 4.62 -7.29 7.00
N GLY A 12 4.95 -7.55 5.73
CA GLY A 12 3.97 -7.58 4.66
C GLY A 12 2.82 -8.56 4.97
N PRO A 13 1.78 -8.60 4.10
CA PRO A 13 0.55 -9.33 4.34
C PRO A 13 0.77 -10.72 4.95
N THR A 14 0.08 -10.97 6.06
CA THR A 14 0.20 -12.23 6.83
C THR A 14 -0.52 -13.40 6.14
N HIS A 15 -1.33 -13.11 5.13
CA HIS A 15 -2.11 -14.09 4.37
C HIS A 15 -2.03 -13.82 2.86
N ASP A 16 -2.05 -14.88 2.06
CA ASP A 16 -2.02 -14.79 0.59
C ASP A 16 -3.20 -13.98 0.01
N GLY A 17 -4.37 -13.98 0.67
CA GLY A 17 -5.52 -13.18 0.26
C GLY A 17 -5.32 -11.67 0.40
N GLU A 18 -4.27 -11.25 1.10
CA GLU A 18 -3.90 -9.85 1.29
C GLU A 18 -2.74 -9.42 0.36
N LYS A 19 -2.27 -10.30 -0.53
CA LYS A 19 -1.27 -9.97 -1.56
C LYS A 19 -1.91 -9.15 -2.68
N ILE A 20 -2.28 -7.92 -2.37
CA ILE A 20 -2.88 -6.94 -3.29
C ILE A 20 -2.11 -5.63 -3.13
N CYS A 21 -1.72 -5.02 -4.25
CA CYS A 21 -1.11 -3.70 -4.29
C CYS A 21 -2.16 -2.61 -4.13
N HIS A 22 -1.93 -1.67 -3.22
CA HIS A 22 -2.77 -0.49 -3.04
C HIS A 22 -2.10 0.75 -3.63
N ILE A 23 -2.90 1.70 -4.11
CA ILE A 23 -2.42 3.00 -4.57
C ILE A 23 -2.57 3.96 -3.40
N VAL A 24 -1.50 4.69 -3.09
CA VAL A 24 -1.43 5.67 -2.00
C VAL A 24 -1.15 7.05 -2.59
N GLY A 25 -1.53 8.11 -1.88
CA GLY A 25 -1.22 9.47 -2.27
C GLY A 25 0.22 9.86 -1.91
N GLU A 26 0.73 10.94 -2.49
CA GLU A 26 2.04 11.50 -2.11
C GLU A 26 2.00 12.15 -0.71
N ASP A 27 0.86 12.75 -0.34
CA ASP A 27 0.65 13.39 0.95
C ASP A 27 0.42 12.38 2.09
N ASP A 28 -0.15 11.22 1.78
CA ASP A 28 -0.44 10.16 2.76
C ASP A 28 -0.08 8.77 2.19
N PRO A 29 1.18 8.33 2.38
CA PRO A 29 1.68 7.05 1.89
C PRO A 29 1.16 5.84 2.68
N ASP A 30 0.61 6.08 3.86
CA ASP A 30 0.16 5.04 4.79
C ASP A 30 -1.33 4.71 4.61
N THR A 31 -2.12 5.58 3.98
CA THR A 31 -3.52 5.34 3.64
C THR A 31 -3.71 5.16 2.14
N ALA A 32 -4.16 3.97 1.75
CA ALA A 32 -4.56 3.70 0.39
C ALA A 32 -5.78 4.52 -0.03
N LEU A 33 -5.95 4.76 -1.34
CA LEU A 33 -7.13 5.42 -1.90
C LEU A 33 -8.44 4.71 -1.52
N CYS A 34 -8.42 3.39 -1.37
CA CYS A 34 -9.57 2.62 -0.89
C CYS A 34 -9.86 2.78 0.62
N GLY A 35 -9.08 3.60 1.33
CA GLY A 35 -9.19 3.81 2.78
C GLY A 35 -8.53 2.72 3.64
N LYS A 36 -7.73 1.82 3.05
CA LYS A 36 -7.01 0.79 3.80
C LYS A 36 -5.74 1.38 4.40
N ASP A 37 -5.51 1.14 5.68
CA ASP A 37 -4.21 1.36 6.30
C ASP A 37 -3.21 0.36 5.73
N VAL A 38 -2.21 0.89 5.05
CA VAL A 38 -1.10 0.17 4.43
C VAL A 38 0.22 0.58 5.05
N THR A 39 0.18 1.14 6.27
CA THR A 39 1.37 1.40 7.08
C THR A 39 2.26 0.16 7.09
N GLY A 40 3.46 0.33 6.56
CA GLY A 40 4.45 -0.73 6.54
C GLY A 40 4.29 -1.80 5.45
N TRP A 41 3.38 -1.61 4.50
CA TRP A 41 3.29 -2.54 3.38
C TRP A 41 4.46 -2.33 2.42
N PRO A 42 4.96 -3.40 1.77
CA PRO A 42 5.97 -3.25 0.74
C PRO A 42 5.41 -2.42 -0.41
N TRP A 43 6.23 -1.49 -0.90
CA TRP A 43 5.89 -0.67 -2.06
C TRP A 43 6.09 -1.45 -3.35
N ASN A 44 5.07 -1.43 -4.22
CA ASN A 44 5.07 -2.05 -5.55
C ASN A 44 5.54 -3.54 -5.61
N PRO A 45 4.98 -4.45 -4.80
CA PRO A 45 5.22 -5.88 -4.92
C PRO A 45 4.59 -6.45 -6.21
N PRO A 46 4.97 -7.67 -6.65
CA PRO A 46 4.47 -8.27 -7.89
C PRO A 46 3.03 -8.79 -7.77
N TRP A 47 2.17 -8.07 -7.05
CA TRP A 47 0.81 -8.45 -6.71
C TRP A 47 -0.22 -7.72 -7.58
N PRO A 48 -1.42 -8.28 -7.77
CA PRO A 48 -2.50 -7.59 -8.45
C PRO A 48 -2.87 -6.31 -7.71
N PHE A 49 -3.27 -5.27 -8.45
CA PHE A 49 -3.73 -4.01 -7.85
C PHE A 49 -5.15 -4.12 -7.29
N CYS A 50 -5.42 -3.37 -6.23
CA CYS A 50 -6.76 -3.18 -5.70
C CYS A 50 -7.62 -2.48 -6.75
N VAL A 51 -8.66 -3.15 -7.22
CA VAL A 51 -9.56 -2.62 -8.25
C VAL A 51 -10.24 -1.31 -7.84
N VAL A 52 -10.51 -1.12 -6.55
CA VAL A 52 -11.06 0.14 -6.02
C VAL A 52 -10.02 1.27 -6.11
N CYS A 53 -8.76 0.97 -5.80
CA CYS A 53 -7.69 1.96 -5.96
C CYS A 53 -7.48 2.34 -7.43
N LEU A 54 -7.53 1.36 -8.34
CA LEU A 54 -7.41 1.61 -9.79
C LEU A 54 -8.54 2.52 -10.29
N ASP A 55 -9.77 2.23 -9.90
CA ASP A 55 -10.95 3.04 -10.24
C ASP A 55 -10.84 4.48 -9.72
N LEU A 56 -10.51 4.65 -8.44
CA LEU A 56 -10.35 5.97 -7.82
C LEU A 56 -9.17 6.76 -8.38
N ALA A 57 -8.12 6.09 -8.85
CA ALA A 57 -6.99 6.72 -9.52
C ALA A 57 -7.22 6.98 -11.02
N GLY A 58 -8.36 6.56 -11.57
CA GLY A 58 -8.73 6.79 -12.97
C GLY A 58 -8.04 5.88 -13.99
N TYR A 59 -7.57 4.70 -13.57
CA TYR A 59 -7.06 3.69 -14.50
C TYR A 59 -8.22 2.93 -15.16
N GLU A 60 -8.30 2.97 -16.49
CA GLU A 60 -9.26 2.13 -17.22
C GLU A 60 -8.84 0.65 -17.14
N VAL A 61 -9.57 -0.12 -16.34
CA VAL A 61 -9.42 -1.59 -16.29
C VAL A 61 -10.09 -2.16 -17.54
N ARG A 62 -9.33 -2.29 -18.63
CA ARG A 62 -9.83 -2.77 -19.92
C ARG A 62 -9.81 -4.29 -20.04
#